data_AF-A0A7S1GLB5-F1
#
_entry.id   AF-A0A7S1GLB5-F1
#
_cell.length_a   1.000
_cell.length_b   1.000
_cell.length_c   1.000
_cell.angle_alpha   90.00
_cell.angle_beta   90.00
_cell.angle_gamma   90.00
#
_symmetry.space_group_name_H-M   'P 1'
#
loop_
_entity.id
_entity.type
_entity.pdbx_description
1 polymer ?
#
loop_
_entity_poly.entity_id
_entity_poly.type
_entity_poly.pdbx_seq_one_letter_code
_entity_poly.pdbx_strand_id
1 'polypeptide(L)'
;VTPGFLVAQIVSLTITVVMVEAATRFKTVTDALGFYGVYHREPMNQLIHFFGVPGIIWSMFLFMAHLPIPFLGSYGITVPLAAPAHSINWATLATVFYVLFYLKIDPFGGLLYTPVLYTMYVTSVNMVRNDQVAAKKAQTADEKKKGD
;
A
#
# COMPACT_ATOMS: atom_id res chain seq x y z
N VAL A 1 26.85 9.72 7.74
CA VAL A 1 25.91 8.58 7.97
C VAL A 1 26.14 8.09 9.40
N THR A 2 25.10 7.94 10.22
CA THR A 2 25.25 7.49 11.61
C THR A 2 25.22 5.95 11.70
N PRO A 3 25.84 5.33 12.72
CA PRO A 3 25.72 3.89 12.94
C PRO A 3 24.26 3.43 13.05
N GLY A 4 23.40 4.20 13.73
CA GLY A 4 21.97 3.91 13.83
C GLY A 4 21.24 3.93 12.49
N PHE A 5 21.59 4.86 11.59
CA PHE A 5 21.03 4.86 10.24
C PHE A 5 21.44 3.62 9.45
N LEU A 6 22.70 3.20 9.53
CA LEU A 6 23.17 1.97 8.86
C LEU A 6 22.42 0.74 9.37
N VAL A 7 22.25 0.63 10.69
CA VAL A 7 21.46 -0.46 11.29
C VAL A 7 20.03 -0.45 10.75
N ALA A 8 19.37 0.70 10.73
CA ALA A 8 18.00 0.82 10.21
C ALA A 8 17.89 0.41 8.74
N GLN A 9 18.87 0.76 7.91
CA GLN A 9 18.90 0.36 6.50
C GLN A 9 19.12 -1.14 6.33
N ILE A 10 20.02 -1.74 7.11
CA ILE A 10 20.26 -3.18 7.10
C ILE A 10 18.99 -3.93 7.52
N VAL A 11 18.34 -3.52 8.62
CA VAL A 11 17.08 -4.14 9.07
C VAL A 11 16.00 -4.01 8.01
N SER A 12 15.82 -2.83 7.42
CA SER A 12 14.83 -2.60 6.36
C SER A 12 15.09 -3.46 5.12
N LEU A 13 16.36 -3.59 4.71
CA LEU A 13 16.76 -4.44 3.60
C LEU A 13 16.48 -5.91 3.90
N THR A 14 16.85 -6.39 5.10
CA THR A 14 16.59 -7.77 5.53
C THR A 14 15.10 -8.08 5.53
N ILE A 15 14.26 -7.21 6.11
CA ILE A 15 12.81 -7.38 6.10
C ILE A 15 12.29 -7.43 4.67
N THR A 16 12.76 -6.53 3.80
CA THR A 16 12.35 -6.49 2.38
C THR A 16 12.70 -7.80 1.66
N VAL A 17 13.92 -8.31 1.85
CA VAL A 17 14.35 -9.58 1.25
C VAL A 17 13.50 -10.74 1.74
N VAL A 18 13.22 -10.82 3.04
CA VAL A 18 12.37 -11.88 3.62
C VAL A 18 10.95 -11.79 3.07
N MET A 19 10.39 -10.59 2.95
CA MET A 19 9.04 -10.39 2.39
C MET A 19 8.97 -10.82 0.91
N VAL A 20 9.97 -10.46 0.11
CA VAL A 20 10.04 -10.86 -1.31
C VAL A 20 10.19 -12.37 -1.42
N GLU A 21 11.06 -12.99 -0.64
CA GLU A 21 11.24 -14.44 -0.63
C GLU A 21 9.95 -15.16 -0.21
N ALA A 22 9.30 -14.70 0.87
CA ALA A 22 8.01 -15.25 1.32
C ALA A 22 6.94 -15.15 0.23
N ALA A 23 6.86 -14.03 -0.49
CA ALA A 23 5.92 -13.86 -1.60
C ALA A 23 6.17 -14.82 -2.78
N THR A 24 7.36 -15.39 -2.90
CA THR A 24 7.66 -16.40 -3.93
C THR A 24 7.32 -17.83 -3.53
N ARG A 25 7.04 -18.09 -2.24
CA ARG A 25 6.78 -19.45 -1.74
C ARG A 25 5.40 -19.99 -2.16
N PHE A 26 4.40 -19.12 -2.27
CA PHE A 26 3.09 -19.51 -2.76
C PHE A 26 3.13 -19.60 -4.29
N LYS A 27 3.03 -20.84 -4.81
CA LYS A 27 3.03 -21.10 -6.26
C LYS A 27 1.62 -21.09 -6.82
N THR A 28 0.64 -21.53 -6.04
CA THR A 28 -0.77 -21.60 -6.42
C THR A 28 -1.67 -21.05 -5.32
N VAL A 29 -2.90 -20.68 -5.68
CA VAL A 29 -3.95 -20.34 -4.70
C VAL A 29 -4.25 -21.51 -3.75
N THR A 30 -4.14 -22.75 -4.21
CA THR A 30 -4.34 -23.94 -3.37
C THR A 30 -3.29 -24.02 -2.26
N ASP A 31 -2.02 -23.70 -2.55
CA ASP A 31 -0.97 -23.64 -1.53
C ASP A 31 -1.27 -22.56 -0.47
N ALA A 32 -1.70 -21.38 -0.94
CA ALA A 32 -2.03 -20.26 -0.07
C ALA A 32 -3.24 -20.55 0.81
N LEU A 33 -4.31 -21.12 0.25
CA LEU A 33 -5.53 -21.49 0.99
C LEU A 33 -5.30 -22.69 1.91
N GLY A 34 -4.43 -23.64 1.52
CA GLY A 34 -4.03 -24.76 2.37
C GLY A 34 -3.30 -24.27 3.62
N PHE A 35 -2.34 -23.36 3.45
CA PHE A 35 -1.71 -22.69 4.59
C PHE A 35 -2.74 -21.91 5.41
N TYR A 36 -3.55 -21.05 4.78
CA TYR A 36 -4.59 -20.27 5.45
C TYR A 36 -5.50 -21.15 6.32
N GLY A 37 -6.00 -22.26 5.78
CA GLY A 37 -6.92 -23.17 6.46
C GLY A 37 -6.31 -23.94 7.65
N VAL A 38 -4.98 -24.08 7.72
CA VAL A 38 -4.31 -24.66 8.89
C VAL A 38 -4.28 -23.66 10.05
N TYR A 39 -4.02 -22.38 9.78
CA TYR A 39 -3.87 -21.34 10.80
C TYR A 39 -5.20 -20.67 11.19
N HIS A 40 -6.18 -20.61 10.28
CA HIS A 40 -7.45 -19.90 10.46
C HIS A 40 -8.61 -20.87 10.54
N ARG A 41 -8.54 -21.82 11.48
CA ARG A 41 -9.62 -22.80 11.71
C ARG A 41 -10.77 -22.27 12.55
N GLU A 42 -10.51 -21.29 13.39
CA GLU A 42 -11.49 -20.75 14.32
C GLU A 42 -12.30 -19.62 13.66
N PRO A 43 -13.65 -19.65 13.73
CA PRO A 43 -14.51 -18.69 13.03
C PRO A 43 -14.29 -17.22 13.41
N MET A 44 -14.01 -16.92 14.68
CA MET A 44 -13.71 -15.55 15.10
C MET A 44 -12.41 -15.04 14.48
N ASN A 45 -11.38 -15.89 14.38
CA ASN A 45 -10.14 -15.56 13.70
C ASN A 45 -10.37 -15.27 12.21
N GLN A 46 -11.22 -16.08 11.55
CA GLN A 46 -11.62 -15.82 10.16
C GLN A 46 -12.36 -14.49 10.02
N LEU A 47 -13.28 -14.18 10.94
CA LEU A 47 -14.02 -12.92 10.94
C LEU A 47 -13.11 -11.71 11.11
N ILE A 48 -12.16 -11.80 12.06
CA ILE A 48 -11.14 -10.77 12.28
C ILE A 48 -10.28 -10.60 11.02
N HIS A 49 -9.89 -11.67 10.35
CA HIS A 49 -9.12 -11.57 9.11
C HIS A 49 -9.92 -10.96 7.96
N PHE A 50 -11.21 -11.29 7.88
CA PHE A 50 -12.08 -10.81 6.81
C PHE A 50 -12.28 -9.28 6.84
N PHE A 51 -12.30 -8.66 8.02
CA PHE A 51 -12.44 -7.20 8.15
C PHE A 51 -11.14 -6.48 8.51
N GLY A 52 -10.37 -7.05 9.43
CA GLY A 52 -9.15 -6.45 9.97
C GLY A 52 -8.03 -6.38 8.94
N VAL A 53 -7.77 -7.46 8.18
CA VAL A 53 -6.69 -7.47 7.19
C VAL A 53 -6.95 -6.46 6.06
N PRO A 54 -8.15 -6.39 5.46
CA PRO A 54 -8.47 -5.31 4.52
C PRO A 54 -8.27 -3.90 5.10
N GLY A 55 -8.67 -3.68 6.36
CA GLY A 55 -8.45 -2.39 7.05
C GLY A 55 -6.97 -2.05 7.19
N ILE A 56 -6.14 -3.01 7.61
CA ILE A 56 -4.69 -2.85 7.73
C ILE A 56 -4.06 -2.56 6.38
N ILE A 57 -4.42 -3.30 5.33
CA ILE A 57 -3.88 -3.08 3.97
C ILE A 57 -4.25 -1.68 3.47
N TRP A 58 -5.49 -1.25 3.69
CA TRP A 58 -5.92 0.10 3.32
C TRP A 58 -5.15 1.18 4.09
N SER A 59 -5.01 1.05 5.41
CA SER A 59 -4.22 2.00 6.21
C SER A 59 -2.74 2.02 5.81
N MET A 60 -2.18 0.86 5.42
CA MET A 60 -0.83 0.76 4.86
C MET A 60 -0.72 1.51 3.53
N PHE A 61 -1.70 1.36 2.62
CA PHE A 61 -1.73 2.12 1.37
C PHE A 61 -1.86 3.62 1.61
N LEU A 62 -2.67 4.05 2.56
CA LEU A 62 -2.78 5.45 2.97
C LEU A 62 -1.44 6.01 3.45
N PHE A 63 -0.73 5.28 4.32
CA PHE A 63 0.61 5.66 4.77
C PHE A 63 1.58 5.73 3.58
N MET A 64 1.63 4.69 2.75
CA MET A 64 2.54 4.61 1.60
C MET A 64 2.25 5.68 0.53
N ALA A 65 1.01 6.15 0.40
CA ALA A 65 0.64 7.22 -0.52
C ALA A 65 1.23 8.58 -0.10
N HIS A 66 1.56 8.77 1.18
CA HIS A 66 2.29 9.95 1.67
C HIS A 66 3.79 9.89 1.36
N LEU A 67 4.32 8.70 1.06
CA LEU A 67 5.75 8.50 0.89
C LEU A 67 6.14 8.59 -0.60
N PRO A 68 6.86 9.64 -1.01
CA PRO A 68 7.42 9.69 -2.36
C PRO A 68 8.51 8.63 -2.52
N ILE A 69 8.73 8.18 -3.76
CA ILE A 69 9.82 7.27 -4.09
C ILE A 69 11.06 8.11 -4.42
N PRO A 70 12.13 8.09 -3.60
CA PRO A 70 13.22 9.05 -3.73
C PRO A 70 13.91 9.06 -5.09
N PHE A 71 13.98 7.90 -5.75
CA PHE A 71 14.68 7.73 -7.03
C PHE A 71 13.79 7.91 -8.27
N LEU A 72 12.46 8.02 -8.12
CA LEU A 72 11.54 8.29 -9.25
C LEU A 72 11.16 9.78 -9.35
N GLY A 73 11.54 10.59 -8.37
CA GLY A 73 11.20 12.00 -8.32
C GLY A 73 9.68 12.22 -8.31
N SER A 74 9.21 13.32 -8.92
CA SER A 74 7.79 13.69 -8.97
C SER A 74 7.08 13.18 -10.22
N TYR A 75 7.51 12.06 -10.81
CA TYR A 75 6.91 11.53 -12.04
C TYR A 75 5.40 11.31 -11.86
N GLY A 76 4.61 12.11 -12.58
CA GLY A 76 3.15 12.15 -12.47
C GLY A 76 2.49 11.03 -13.25
N ILE A 77 1.45 10.43 -12.66
CA ILE A 77 0.58 9.45 -13.30
C ILE A 77 -0.88 9.89 -13.18
N THR A 78 -1.64 9.49 -14.19
CA THR A 78 -3.10 9.54 -14.18
C THR A 78 -3.58 8.11 -14.36
N VAL A 79 -4.40 7.64 -13.43
CA VAL A 79 -5.02 6.32 -13.52
C VAL A 79 -6.53 6.48 -13.79
N PRO A 80 -7.17 5.53 -14.50
CA PRO A 80 -8.59 5.63 -14.86
C PRO A 80 -9.53 5.66 -13.64
N LEU A 81 -10.82 5.95 -13.83
CA LEU A 81 -11.85 5.65 -12.81
C LEU A 81 -11.61 6.26 -11.41
N ALA A 82 -11.35 7.57 -11.37
CA ALA A 82 -11.47 8.45 -10.18
C ALA A 82 -10.27 8.60 -9.24
N ALA A 83 -9.07 8.10 -9.55
CA ALA A 83 -7.89 8.58 -8.84
C ALA A 83 -7.42 9.94 -9.42
N PRO A 84 -7.16 10.93 -8.57
CA PRO A 84 -6.62 12.21 -9.00
C PRO A 84 -5.23 12.00 -9.59
N ALA A 85 -4.79 12.88 -10.50
CA ALA A 85 -3.40 12.90 -10.94
C ALA A 85 -2.48 13.10 -9.72
N HIS A 86 -1.45 12.25 -9.59
CA HIS A 86 -0.52 12.23 -8.48
C HIS A 86 0.83 11.62 -8.93
N SER A 87 1.89 11.82 -8.17
CA SER A 87 3.19 11.20 -8.46
C SER A 87 3.20 9.72 -8.08
N ILE A 88 3.98 8.90 -8.80
CA ILE A 88 4.22 7.50 -8.40
C ILE A 88 4.77 7.50 -6.97
N ASN A 89 4.09 6.77 -6.09
CA ASN A 89 4.43 6.64 -4.68
C ASN A 89 4.48 5.16 -4.29
N TRP A 90 4.81 4.89 -3.03
CA TRP A 90 4.90 3.51 -2.54
C TRP A 90 3.56 2.76 -2.59
N ALA A 91 2.42 3.46 -2.49
CA ALA A 91 1.11 2.82 -2.63
C ALA A 91 0.85 2.37 -4.07
N THR A 92 1.31 3.14 -5.07
CA THR A 92 1.27 2.72 -6.48
C THR A 92 2.03 1.42 -6.68
N LEU A 93 3.28 1.34 -6.19
CA LEU A 93 4.09 0.13 -6.31
C LEU A 93 3.50 -1.05 -5.54
N ALA A 94 3.03 -0.84 -4.31
CA ALA A 94 2.40 -1.89 -3.51
C ALA A 94 1.15 -2.45 -4.21
N THR A 95 0.31 -1.58 -4.79
CA THR A 95 -0.90 -1.99 -5.52
C THR A 95 -0.54 -2.86 -6.73
N VAL A 96 0.42 -2.42 -7.55
CA VAL A 96 0.90 -3.21 -8.70
C VAL A 96 1.47 -4.55 -8.24
N PHE A 97 2.27 -4.55 -7.17
CA PHE A 97 2.83 -5.77 -6.60
C PHE A 97 1.74 -6.77 -6.19
N TYR A 98 0.73 -6.33 -5.41
CA TYR A 98 -0.35 -7.22 -4.97
C TYR A 98 -1.21 -7.73 -6.14
N VAL A 99 -1.50 -6.88 -7.13
CA VAL A 99 -2.23 -7.30 -8.34
C VAL A 99 -1.46 -8.38 -9.09
N LEU A 100 -0.16 -8.16 -9.34
CA LEU A 100 0.68 -9.15 -10.02
C LEU A 100 0.84 -10.43 -9.21
N PHE A 101 0.96 -10.33 -7.88
CA PHE A 101 1.01 -11.48 -6.98
C PHE A 101 -0.26 -12.33 -7.09
N TYR A 102 -1.45 -11.73 -6.99
CA TYR A 102 -2.70 -12.49 -7.09
C TYR A 102 -2.93 -13.07 -8.48
N LEU A 103 -2.65 -12.31 -9.54
CA LEU A 103 -2.72 -12.81 -10.92
C LEU A 103 -1.77 -13.99 -11.15
N LYS A 104 -0.60 -14.00 -10.50
CA LYS A 104 0.36 -15.10 -10.60
C LYS A 104 -0.15 -16.39 -9.96
N ILE A 105 -0.78 -16.32 -8.78
CA ILE A 105 -1.20 -17.52 -8.03
C ILE A 105 -2.58 -18.06 -8.45
N ASP A 106 -3.45 -17.19 -8.97
CA ASP A 106 -4.73 -17.51 -9.60
C ASP A 106 -5.17 -16.35 -10.51
N PRO A 107 -5.06 -16.48 -11.85
CA PRO A 107 -5.43 -15.41 -12.77
C PRO A 107 -6.89 -14.94 -12.63
N PHE A 108 -7.82 -15.85 -12.38
CA PHE A 108 -9.25 -15.49 -12.30
C PHE A 108 -9.57 -14.80 -10.98
N GLY A 109 -9.15 -15.39 -9.85
CA GLY A 109 -9.28 -14.77 -8.54
C GLY A 109 -8.53 -13.43 -8.46
N GLY A 110 -7.34 -13.33 -9.04
CA GLY A 110 -6.57 -12.10 -9.11
C GLY A 110 -7.27 -11.02 -9.92
N LEU A 111 -7.89 -11.36 -11.05
CA LEU A 111 -8.68 -10.41 -11.82
C LEU A 111 -9.90 -9.92 -11.02
N LEU A 112 -10.61 -10.82 -10.33
CA LEU A 112 -11.75 -10.47 -9.49
C LEU A 112 -11.36 -9.61 -8.28
N TYR A 113 -10.16 -9.80 -7.73
CA TYR A 113 -9.68 -9.04 -6.58
C TYR A 113 -9.01 -7.71 -6.95
N THR A 114 -8.61 -7.54 -8.21
CA THR A 114 -7.99 -6.30 -8.71
C THR A 114 -8.84 -5.05 -8.45
N PRO A 115 -10.17 -5.04 -8.72
CA PRO A 115 -11.02 -3.89 -8.37
C PRO A 115 -11.00 -3.54 -6.88
N VAL A 116 -10.92 -4.52 -5.98
CA VAL A 116 -10.86 -4.29 -4.53
C VAL A 116 -9.58 -3.56 -4.16
N LEU A 117 -8.42 -4.09 -4.61
CA LEU A 117 -7.13 -3.44 -4.40
C LEU A 117 -7.07 -2.04 -5.04
N TYR A 118 -7.65 -1.91 -6.23
CA TYR A 118 -7.73 -0.64 -6.93
C TYR A 118 -8.54 0.39 -6.14
N THR A 119 -9.70 0.01 -5.61
CA THR A 119 -10.51 0.89 -4.76
C THR A 119 -9.76 1.29 -3.49
N MET A 120 -9.06 0.36 -2.83
CA MET A 120 -8.24 0.68 -1.65
C MET A 120 -7.16 1.71 -1.99
N TYR A 121 -6.50 1.55 -3.13
CA TYR A 121 -5.49 2.47 -3.63
C TYR A 121 -6.05 3.85 -3.96
N VAL A 122 -7.12 3.91 -4.77
CA VAL A 122 -7.75 5.17 -5.21
C VAL A 122 -8.26 5.97 -4.01
N THR A 123 -8.92 5.31 -3.05
CA THR A 123 -9.42 5.99 -1.85
C THR A 123 -8.27 6.51 -0.97
N SER A 124 -7.19 5.73 -0.83
CA SER A 124 -5.97 6.17 -0.12
C SER A 124 -5.36 7.41 -0.76
N VAL A 125 -5.10 7.39 -2.07
CA VAL A 125 -4.51 8.52 -2.81
C VAL A 125 -5.40 9.76 -2.74
N ASN A 126 -6.72 9.60 -2.89
CA ASN A 126 -7.68 10.70 -2.75
C ASN A 126 -7.60 11.34 -1.36
N MET A 127 -7.57 10.53 -0.31
CA MET A 127 -7.50 11.02 1.07
C MET A 127 -6.20 11.78 1.32
N VAL A 128 -5.05 11.23 0.92
CA VAL A 128 -3.75 11.93 1.03
C VAL A 128 -3.75 13.26 0.28
N ARG A 129 -4.30 13.30 -0.94
CA ARG A 129 -4.38 14.54 -1.71
C ARG A 129 -5.23 15.59 -0.98
N ASN A 130 -6.38 15.19 -0.44
CA ASN A 130 -7.25 16.09 0.30
C ASN A 130 -6.55 16.63 1.56
N ASP A 131 -5.85 15.77 2.30
CA ASP A 131 -5.08 16.14 3.48
C ASP A 131 -3.97 17.15 3.12
N GLN A 132 -3.24 16.91 2.03
CA GLN A 132 -2.20 17.84 1.55
C GLN A 132 -2.76 19.19 1.11
N VAL A 133 -3.93 19.22 0.46
CA VAL A 133 -4.61 20.47 0.07
C VAL A 133 -5.05 21.24 1.31
N ALA A 134 -5.63 20.56 2.29
CA ALA A 134 -6.05 21.17 3.55
C ALA A 134 -4.85 21.75 4.33
N ALA A 135 -3.74 21.00 4.42
CA ALA A 135 -2.52 21.44 5.08
C ALA A 135 -1.93 22.70 4.43
N LYS A 136 -1.83 22.74 3.09
CA LYS A 136 -1.35 23.92 2.36
C LYS A 136 -2.24 25.14 2.60
N LYS A 137 -3.56 24.97 2.57
CA LYS A 137 -4.51 26.06 2.85
C LYS A 137 -4.33 26.64 4.26
N ALA A 138 -4.11 25.79 5.26
CA ALA A 138 -3.85 26.21 6.62
C ALA A 138 -2.54 27.01 6.74
N GLN A 139 -1.46 26.53 6.12
CA GLN A 139 -0.17 27.22 6.08
C GLN A 139 -0.28 28.62 5.47
N THR A 140 -0.93 28.75 4.31
CA THR A 140 -1.13 30.06 3.66
C THR A 140 -1.98 31.02 4.50
N ALA A 141 -2.96 30.51 5.26
CA ALA A 141 -3.76 31.34 6.14
C ALA A 141 -2.95 31.88 7.34
N ASP A 142 -2.06 31.06 7.89
CA ASP A 142 -1.18 31.46 9.00
C ASP A 142 -0.09 32.45 8.56
N GLU A 143 0.44 32.31 7.34
CA GLU A 143 1.39 33.26 6.75
C GLU A 143 0.78 34.64 6.56
N LYS A 144 -0.47 34.72 6.06
CA LYS A 144 -1.19 36.01 5.92
C LYS A 144 -1.39 36.71 7.26
N LYS A 145 -1.80 35.97 8.30
CA LYS A 145 -2.00 36.52 9.66
C LYS A 145 -0.71 37.04 10.31
N LYS A 146 0.46 36.55 9.91
CA LYS A 146 1.76 37.01 10.42
C LYS A 146 2.32 38.20 9.65
N GLY A 147 1.79 38.48 8.46
CA GLY A 147 2.21 39.59 7.60
C GLY A 147 1.38 40.86 7.75
N ASP A 148 0.21 40.78 8.41
CA ASP A 148 -0.67 41.88 8.81
C ASP A 148 -0.40 42.30 10.27
#